data_AF-A0A349GPK8-F1
#
_entry.id   AF-A0A349GPK8-F1
#
_cell.length_a   1.000
_cell.length_b   1.000
_cell.length_c   1.000
_cell.angle_alpha   90.00
_cell.angle_beta   90.00
_cell.angle_gamma   90.00
#
_symmetry.space_group_name_H-M   'P 1'
#
loop_
_entity.id
_entity.type
_entity.pdbx_description
1 polymer ?
#
loop_
_entity_poly.entity_id
_entity_poly.type
_entity_poly.pdbx_seq_one_letter_code
_entity_poly.pdbx_strand_id
1 'polypeptide(L)'
;PGYTQYEVRAALAKCGLTTKHIESKVKVLSGGEQAKVRLCKLINTDTNVLLLDEPTNHLDLASKEAIEEALEEFDGTVIFVSHDRYLINKIASKVIEITRDKVECFDGNFDNYLNITLKRQIQQQNIIEMQKQKAAAEKAEEKKVQAYRSKEQRSLEAQKRNRIKQLEAEMEEIQQSIDILSEEITREEIYTDFEVMSKKCSEIDRLKNLANEKFDEWAELSE
;
A
#
# COMPACT_ATOMS: atom_id res chain seq x y z
N PRO A 1 49.36 11.17 35.17
CA PRO A 1 49.52 12.26 34.18
C PRO A 1 50.68 13.20 34.55
N GLY A 2 51.75 13.18 33.74
CA GLY A 2 52.97 13.98 33.91
C GLY A 2 52.95 15.31 33.16
N TYR A 3 51.77 15.92 32.97
CA TYR A 3 51.67 17.20 32.28
C TYR A 3 52.31 18.32 33.09
N THR A 4 53.12 19.12 32.43
CA THR A 4 53.61 20.39 32.94
C THR A 4 52.46 21.38 33.11
N GLN A 5 52.63 22.37 33.98
CA GLN A 5 51.65 23.44 34.15
C GLN A 5 51.37 24.19 32.83
N TYR A 6 52.38 24.27 31.95
CA TYR A 6 52.23 24.87 30.62
C TYR A 6 51.29 24.06 29.74
N GLU A 7 51.46 22.74 29.66
CA GLU A 7 50.60 21.86 28.86
C GLU A 7 49.15 21.86 29.35
N VAL A 8 48.95 21.85 30.68
CA VAL A 8 47.59 21.96 31.25
C VAL A 8 46.95 23.30 30.88
N ARG A 9 47.69 24.41 30.95
CA ARG A 9 47.17 25.73 30.57
C ARG A 9 46.87 25.81 29.06
N ALA A 10 47.73 25.22 28.23
CA ALA A 10 47.52 25.16 26.78
C ALA A 10 46.27 24.33 26.43
N ALA A 11 46.08 23.17 27.07
CA ALA A 11 44.90 22.33 26.88
C ALA A 11 43.60 23.03 27.31
N LEU A 12 43.61 23.71 28.46
CA LEU A 12 42.46 24.49 28.91
C LEU A 12 42.16 25.67 27.97
N ALA A 13 43.20 26.33 27.45
CA ALA A 13 43.05 27.42 26.48
C ALA A 13 42.48 26.91 25.15
N LYS A 14 42.91 25.75 24.64
CA LYS A 14 42.32 25.09 23.47
C LYS A 14 40.82 24.84 23.65
N CYS A 15 40.39 24.47 24.85
CA CYS A 15 38.96 24.32 25.18
C CYS A 15 38.22 25.67 25.37
N GLY A 16 38.80 26.81 24.97
CA GLY A 16 38.15 28.12 25.03
C GLY A 16 38.05 28.73 26.43
N LEU A 17 38.94 28.35 27.36
CA LEU A 17 39.05 28.99 28.68
C LEU A 17 40.06 30.14 28.63
N THR A 18 39.68 31.30 29.16
CA THR A 18 40.58 32.46 29.27
C THR A 18 41.56 32.29 30.42
N THR A 19 42.64 33.08 30.42
CA THR A 19 43.60 33.14 31.53
C THR A 19 42.91 33.38 32.88
N LYS A 20 41.90 34.26 32.90
CA LYS A 20 41.12 34.55 34.11
C LYS A 20 40.35 33.32 34.61
N HIS A 21 39.81 32.51 33.71
CA HIS A 21 39.10 31.28 34.07
C HIS A 21 40.07 30.24 34.63
N ILE A 22 41.23 30.08 34.00
CA ILE A 22 42.28 29.11 34.38
C ILE A 22 42.84 29.41 35.79
N GLU A 23 42.95 30.67 36.17
CA GLU A 23 43.45 31.08 37.50
C GLU A 23 42.35 31.10 38.58
N SER A 24 41.08 31.00 38.19
CA SER A 24 39.96 31.02 39.13
C SER A 24 39.68 29.66 39.75
N LYS A 25 39.00 29.65 40.91
CA LYS A 25 38.52 28.40 41.50
C LYS A 25 37.36 27.86 40.67
N VAL A 26 37.35 26.55 40.39
CA VAL A 26 36.29 25.87 39.61
C VAL A 26 34.88 26.20 40.09
N LYS A 27 34.67 26.38 41.41
CA LYS A 27 33.38 26.74 42.01
C LYS A 27 32.83 28.12 41.59
N VAL A 28 33.65 28.98 41.01
CA VAL A 28 33.30 30.34 40.57
C VAL A 28 32.98 30.37 39.07
N LEU A 29 33.37 29.33 38.33
CA LEU A 29 33.07 29.19 36.92
C LEU A 29 31.57 28.97 36.70
N SER A 30 31.05 29.51 35.60
CA SER A 30 29.71 29.22 35.10
C SER A 30 29.57 27.73 34.75
N GLY A 31 28.32 27.25 34.61
CA GLY A 31 28.06 25.85 34.27
C GLY A 31 28.75 25.40 32.96
N GLY A 32 28.75 26.26 31.94
CA GLY A 32 29.43 25.99 30.66
C GLY A 32 30.95 25.93 30.81
N GLU A 33 31.56 26.84 31.57
CA GLU A 33 33.00 26.82 31.83
C GLU A 33 33.42 25.60 32.67
N GLN A 34 32.61 25.19 33.65
CA GLN A 34 32.85 23.95 34.39
C GLN A 34 32.77 22.72 33.47
N ALA A 35 31.85 22.71 32.51
CA ALA A 35 31.74 21.65 31.51
C ALA A 35 33.01 21.59 30.63
N LYS A 36 33.53 22.75 30.18
CA LYS A 36 34.79 22.83 29.43
C LYS A 36 35.97 22.27 30.22
N VAL A 37 36.10 22.60 31.51
CA VAL A 37 37.15 22.04 32.37
C VAL A 37 37.04 20.53 32.50
N ARG A 38 35.82 19.99 32.67
CA ARG A 38 35.59 18.54 32.78
C ARG A 38 35.93 17.82 31.49
N LEU A 39 35.52 18.35 30.35
CA LEU A 39 35.83 17.77 29.05
C LEU A 39 37.34 17.81 28.78
N CYS A 40 37.98 18.96 29.01
CA CYS A 40 39.44 19.08 28.87
C CYS A 40 40.16 18.03 29.71
N LYS A 41 39.70 17.80 30.95
CA LYS A 41 40.23 16.73 31.80
C LYS A 41 39.99 15.34 31.20
N LEU A 42 38.80 15.05 30.70
CA LEU A 42 38.45 13.74 30.11
C LEU A 42 39.30 13.43 28.87
N ILE A 43 39.44 14.38 27.96
CA ILE A 43 40.20 14.23 26.71
C ILE A 43 41.71 14.06 26.98
N ASN A 44 42.24 14.72 28.01
CA ASN A 44 43.64 14.59 28.42
C ASN A 44 43.89 13.47 29.45
N THR A 45 42.89 12.62 29.71
CA THR A 45 43.09 11.41 30.50
C THR A 45 43.35 10.25 29.55
N ASP A 46 44.38 9.45 29.82
CA ASP A 46 44.71 8.23 29.08
C ASP A 46 43.51 7.25 29.12
N THR A 47 42.63 7.38 28.14
CA THR A 47 41.40 6.60 28.01
C THR A 47 41.27 6.12 26.57
N ASN A 48 40.74 4.92 26.39
CA ASN A 48 40.54 4.30 25.09
C ASN A 48 39.10 4.44 24.57
N VAL A 49 38.14 4.73 25.47
CA VAL A 49 36.73 4.91 25.14
C VAL A 49 36.16 6.09 25.92
N LEU A 50 35.49 7.00 25.21
CA LEU A 50 34.76 8.14 25.77
C LEU A 50 33.26 7.97 25.54
N LEU A 51 32.47 8.08 26.61
CA LEU A 51 31.00 8.03 26.58
C LEU A 51 30.44 9.41 26.90
N LEU A 52 29.70 10.01 25.97
CA LEU A 52 29.15 11.36 26.11
C LEU A 52 27.65 11.39 25.88
N ASP A 53 26.93 12.07 26.77
CA ASP A 53 25.49 12.33 26.61
C ASP A 53 25.28 13.84 26.45
N GLU A 54 24.77 14.24 25.29
CA GLU A 54 24.55 15.64 24.88
C GLU A 54 25.74 16.57 25.18
N PRO A 55 26.94 16.31 24.64
CA PRO A 55 28.18 17.01 25.03
C PRO A 55 28.21 18.49 24.65
N THR A 56 27.37 18.94 23.73
CA THR A 56 27.30 20.33 23.26
C THR A 56 26.23 21.17 23.97
N ASN A 57 25.49 20.58 24.92
CA ASN A 57 24.44 21.28 25.62
C ASN A 57 25.01 22.36 26.55
N HIS A 58 24.32 23.51 26.65
CA HIS A 58 24.75 24.68 27.43
C HIS A 58 26.10 25.30 27.04
N LEU A 59 26.57 25.05 25.80
CA LEU A 59 27.80 25.62 25.28
C LEU A 59 27.54 26.72 24.25
N ASP A 60 28.40 27.74 24.27
CA ASP A 60 28.48 28.76 23.22
C ASP A 60 29.12 28.18 21.95
N LEU A 61 29.03 28.91 20.84
CA LEU A 61 29.52 28.45 19.53
C LEU A 61 31.03 28.13 19.54
N ALA A 62 31.84 29.01 20.11
CA ALA A 62 33.29 28.84 20.18
C ALA A 62 33.68 27.58 21.00
N SER A 63 32.90 27.26 22.03
CA SER A 63 33.10 26.04 22.81
C SER A 63 32.73 24.80 22.02
N LYS A 64 31.64 24.84 21.25
CA LYS A 64 31.24 23.71 20.41
C LYS A 64 32.34 23.35 19.42
N GLU A 65 32.89 24.35 18.73
CA GLU A 65 34.01 24.16 17.80
C GLU A 65 35.23 23.53 18.48
N ALA A 66 35.59 24.03 19.68
CA ALA A 66 36.69 23.46 20.45
C ALA A 66 36.45 22.02 20.91
N ILE A 67 35.20 21.65 21.23
CA ILE A 67 34.83 20.26 21.55
C ILE A 67 34.95 19.39 20.31
N GLU A 68 34.42 19.85 19.18
CA GLU A 68 34.48 19.11 17.92
C GLU A 68 35.92 18.79 17.54
N GLU A 69 36.81 19.78 17.55
CA GLU A 69 38.24 19.58 17.27
C GLU A 69 38.88 18.59 18.25
N ALA A 70 38.58 18.72 19.54
CA ALA A 70 39.16 17.86 20.56
C ALA A 70 38.63 16.41 20.49
N LEU A 71 37.41 16.19 20.01
CA LEU A 71 36.85 14.85 19.76
C LEU A 71 37.37 14.24 18.46
N GLU A 72 37.66 15.06 17.46
CA GLU A 72 38.26 14.64 16.19
C GLU A 72 39.74 14.23 16.37
N GLU A 73 40.48 14.93 17.24
CA GLU A 73 41.87 14.59 17.61
C GLU A 73 41.99 13.43 18.60
N PHE A 74 40.88 12.90 19.14
CA PHE A 74 40.93 11.83 20.14
C PHE A 74 41.24 10.47 19.49
N ASP A 75 42.39 9.89 19.84
CA ASP A 75 42.87 8.61 19.28
C ASP A 75 42.02 7.39 19.69
N GLY A 76 41.11 7.53 20.66
CA GLY A 76 40.25 6.45 21.15
C GLY A 76 38.90 6.36 20.45
N THR A 77 38.02 5.50 20.97
CA THR A 77 36.64 5.40 20.49
C THR A 77 35.74 6.39 21.21
N VAL A 78 35.01 7.22 20.48
CA VAL A 78 33.97 8.10 21.03
C VAL A 78 32.60 7.50 20.74
N ILE A 79 31.79 7.30 21.79
CA ILE A 79 30.37 6.99 21.68
C ILE A 79 29.62 8.15 22.30
N PHE A 80 28.76 8.78 21.51
CA PHE A 80 28.02 9.95 21.98
C PHE A 80 26.57 9.94 21.52
N VAL A 81 25.72 10.58 22.32
CA VAL A 81 24.34 10.92 21.98
C VAL A 81 24.28 12.43 21.82
N SER A 82 23.67 12.90 20.74
CA SER A 82 23.54 14.32 20.45
C SER A 82 22.30 14.57 19.60
N HIS A 83 21.63 15.69 19.83
CA HIS A 83 20.64 16.24 18.91
C HIS A 83 21.24 17.16 17.84
N ASP A 84 22.53 17.51 17.96
CA ASP A 84 23.25 18.40 17.04
C ASP A 84 23.73 17.63 15.80
N ARG A 85 23.03 17.82 14.68
CA ARG A 85 23.33 17.14 13.41
C ARG A 85 24.72 17.49 12.88
N TYR A 86 25.23 18.70 13.12
CA TYR A 86 26.55 19.09 12.63
C TYR A 86 27.65 18.33 13.34
N LEU A 87 27.55 18.20 14.68
CA LEU A 87 28.47 17.38 15.47
C LEU A 87 28.46 15.92 15.01
N ILE A 88 27.27 15.33 14.85
CA ILE A 88 27.14 13.94 14.40
C ILE A 88 27.80 13.80 13.03
N ASN A 89 27.53 14.73 12.10
CA ASN A 89 28.03 14.61 10.75
C ASN A 89 29.55 14.75 10.64
N LYS A 90 30.15 15.55 11.54
CA LYS A 90 31.59 15.82 11.58
C LYS A 90 32.38 14.71 12.28
N ILE A 91 31.86 14.19 13.40
CA ILE A 91 32.60 13.26 14.26
C ILE A 91 32.22 11.79 14.02
N ALA A 92 30.95 11.49 13.70
CA ALA A 92 30.49 10.11 13.64
C ALA A 92 30.97 9.39 12.38
N SER A 93 31.63 8.25 12.58
CA SER A 93 31.97 7.29 11.52
C SER A 93 30.94 6.18 11.36
N LYS A 94 30.07 5.99 12.37
CA LYS A 94 28.93 5.09 12.37
C LYS A 94 27.78 5.71 13.15
N VAL A 95 26.55 5.45 12.69
CA VAL A 95 25.31 5.85 13.38
C VAL A 95 24.58 4.61 13.84
N ILE A 96 24.20 4.57 15.12
CA ILE A 96 23.40 3.47 15.69
C ILE A 96 21.98 3.98 15.92
N GLU A 97 21.01 3.43 15.18
CA GLU A 97 19.60 3.68 15.39
C GLU A 97 19.04 2.67 16.38
N ILE A 98 18.47 3.16 17.48
CA ILE A 98 17.80 2.35 18.49
C ILE A 98 16.31 2.63 18.39
N THR A 99 15.54 1.60 18.03
CA THR A 99 14.07 1.62 18.01
C THR A 99 13.53 0.69 19.09
N ARG A 100 12.21 0.64 19.29
CA ARG A 100 11.59 -0.26 20.28
C ARG A 100 11.89 -1.74 20.02
N ASP A 101 11.97 -2.12 18.75
CA ASP A 101 11.99 -3.53 18.34
C ASP A 101 13.35 -3.98 17.77
N LYS A 102 14.22 -3.03 17.42
CA LYS A 102 15.52 -3.32 16.77
C LYS A 102 16.58 -2.26 17.05
N VAL A 103 17.83 -2.69 16.98
CA VAL A 103 19.03 -1.83 16.93
C VAL A 103 19.72 -2.09 15.60
N GLU A 104 19.93 -1.03 14.81
CA GLU A 104 20.61 -1.11 13.52
C GLU A 104 21.81 -0.17 13.48
N CYS A 105 22.91 -0.65 12.91
CA CYS A 105 24.13 0.12 12.72
C CYS A 105 24.24 0.53 11.25
N PHE A 106 24.54 1.79 11.02
CA PHE A 106 24.76 2.38 9.70
C PHE A 106 26.20 2.87 9.62
N ASP A 107 26.92 2.46 8.59
CA ASP A 107 28.25 2.98 8.32
C ASP A 107 28.16 4.38 7.68
N GLY A 108 29.05 5.27 8.12
CA GLY A 108 29.09 6.66 7.69
C GLY A 108 28.46 7.61 8.71
N ASN A 109 28.28 8.85 8.25
CA ASN A 109 27.84 9.97 9.08
C ASN A 109 26.30 10.13 9.07
N PHE A 110 25.82 11.24 9.63
CA PHE A 110 24.39 11.52 9.71
C PHE A 110 23.72 11.60 8.32
N ASP A 111 24.39 12.20 7.34
CA ASP A 111 23.86 12.31 5.98
C ASP A 111 23.75 10.95 5.29
N ASN A 112 24.71 10.04 5.51
CA ASN A 112 24.62 8.66 5.02
C ASN A 112 23.39 7.95 5.62
N TYR A 113 23.21 8.05 6.93
CA TYR A 113 22.06 7.51 7.64
C TYR A 113 20.72 8.05 7.10
N LEU A 114 20.62 9.37 6.92
CA LEU A 114 19.41 10.02 6.41
C LEU A 114 19.06 9.53 5.01
N ASN A 115 20.05 9.41 4.13
CA ASN A 115 19.86 8.92 2.77
C ASN A 115 19.38 7.47 2.72
N ILE A 116 19.94 6.59 3.57
CA ILE A 116 19.52 5.19 3.65
C ILE A 116 18.07 5.10 4.15
N THR A 117 17.74 5.85 5.18
CA THR A 117 16.41 5.87 5.79
C THR A 117 15.36 6.40 4.82
N LEU A 118 15.65 7.49 4.11
CA LEU A 118 14.76 8.06 3.10
C LEU A 118 14.51 7.08 1.94
N LYS A 119 15.56 6.43 1.42
CA LYS A 119 15.42 5.42 0.36
C LYS A 119 14.54 4.25 0.80
N ARG A 120 14.73 3.76 2.03
CA ARG A 120 13.90 2.69 2.61
C ARG A 120 12.43 3.12 2.70
N GLN A 121 12.16 4.34 3.16
CA GLN A 121 10.80 4.86 3.28
C GLN A 121 10.10 5.01 1.94
N ILE A 122 10.81 5.45 0.89
CA ILE A 122 10.28 5.54 -0.47
C ILE A 122 10.00 4.14 -1.03
N GLN A 123 10.92 3.19 -0.85
CA GLN A 123 10.73 1.81 -1.31
C GLN A 123 9.51 1.15 -0.65
N GLN A 124 9.34 1.33 0.66
CA GLN A 124 8.18 0.80 1.38
C GLN A 124 6.87 1.41 0.86
N GLN A 125 6.83 2.72 0.64
CA GLN A 125 5.65 3.38 0.06
C GLN A 125 5.32 2.85 -1.33
N ASN A 126 6.32 2.69 -2.20
CA ASN A 126 6.13 2.16 -3.55
C ASN A 126 5.60 0.72 -3.53
N ILE A 127 6.08 -0.12 -2.62
CA ILE A 127 5.59 -1.50 -2.45
C ILE A 127 4.12 -1.50 -2.02
N ILE A 128 3.75 -0.67 -1.05
CA ILE A 128 2.37 -0.54 -0.57
C ILE A 128 1.45 -0.03 -1.70
N GLU A 129 1.89 0.95 -2.46
CA GLU A 129 1.11 1.50 -3.58
C GLU A 129 0.93 0.49 -4.71
N MET A 130 1.99 -0.24 -5.09
CA MET A 130 1.91 -1.34 -6.06
C MET A 130 0.94 -2.44 -5.61
N GLN A 131 0.94 -2.80 -4.33
CA GLN A 131 0.01 -3.79 -3.78
C GLN A 131 -1.45 -3.30 -3.86
N LYS A 132 -1.70 -2.02 -3.52
CA LYS A 132 -3.03 -1.42 -3.65
C LYS A 132 -3.51 -1.40 -5.11
N GLN A 133 -2.63 -1.05 -6.05
CA GLN A 133 -2.96 -1.03 -7.47
C GLN A 133 -3.28 -2.44 -8.00
N LYS A 134 -2.49 -3.46 -7.62
CA LYS A 134 -2.78 -4.86 -7.99
C LYS A 134 -4.13 -5.33 -7.43
N ALA A 135 -4.39 -5.08 -6.15
CA ALA A 135 -5.67 -5.45 -5.53
C ALA A 135 -6.87 -4.71 -6.16
N ALA A 136 -6.69 -3.46 -6.60
CA ALA A 136 -7.71 -2.71 -7.33
C ALA A 136 -7.95 -3.27 -8.73
N ALA A 137 -6.89 -3.66 -9.45
CA ALA A 137 -6.98 -4.27 -10.77
C ALA A 137 -7.68 -5.64 -10.73
N GLU A 138 -7.33 -6.49 -9.76
CA GLU A 138 -7.99 -7.78 -9.53
C GLU A 138 -9.49 -7.61 -9.25
N LYS A 139 -9.86 -6.69 -8.34
CA LYS A 139 -11.27 -6.38 -8.07
C LYS A 139 -12.00 -5.81 -9.28
N ALA A 140 -11.34 -5.02 -10.12
CA ALA A 140 -11.94 -4.49 -11.34
C ALA A 140 -12.18 -5.61 -12.36
N GLU A 141 -11.25 -6.55 -12.47
CA GLU A 141 -11.38 -7.71 -13.36
C GLU A 141 -12.46 -8.68 -12.89
N GLU A 142 -12.53 -8.98 -11.59
CA GLU A 142 -13.63 -9.75 -11.00
C GLU A 142 -15.00 -9.11 -11.28
N LYS A 143 -15.11 -7.78 -11.11
CA LYS A 143 -16.35 -7.05 -11.45
C LYS A 143 -16.69 -7.12 -12.93
N LYS A 144 -15.70 -7.04 -13.84
CA LYS A 144 -15.94 -7.19 -15.28
C LYS A 144 -16.42 -8.59 -15.63
N VAL A 145 -15.80 -9.63 -15.07
CA VAL A 145 -16.21 -11.02 -15.30
C VAL A 145 -17.62 -11.27 -14.76
N GLN A 146 -17.95 -10.75 -13.57
CA GLN A 146 -19.31 -10.83 -13.04
C GLN A 146 -20.32 -10.06 -13.90
N ALA A 147 -19.98 -8.85 -14.34
CA ALA A 147 -20.82 -8.06 -15.23
C ALA A 147 -21.07 -8.76 -16.57
N TYR A 148 -20.03 -9.37 -17.16
CA TYR A 148 -20.13 -10.14 -18.40
C TYR A 148 -21.06 -11.34 -18.24
N ARG A 149 -20.83 -12.18 -17.20
CA ARG A 149 -21.71 -13.32 -16.87
C ARG A 149 -23.16 -12.90 -16.66
N SER A 150 -23.39 -11.78 -15.96
CA SER A 150 -24.75 -11.25 -15.72
C SER A 150 -25.44 -10.77 -17.01
N LYS A 151 -24.67 -10.23 -17.97
CA LYS A 151 -25.20 -9.76 -19.26
C LYS A 151 -25.55 -10.93 -20.17
N GLU A 152 -24.72 -11.96 -20.19
CA GLU A 152 -24.94 -13.18 -20.97
C GLU A 152 -26.17 -13.95 -20.47
N GLN A 153 -26.31 -14.13 -19.16
CA GLN A 153 -27.52 -14.72 -18.55
C GLN A 153 -28.79 -13.95 -18.90
N ARG A 154 -28.77 -12.61 -18.76
CA ARG A 154 -29.93 -11.77 -19.13
C ARG A 154 -30.29 -11.85 -20.62
N SER A 155 -29.29 -12.03 -21.49
CA SER A 155 -29.52 -12.19 -22.93
C SER A 155 -30.17 -13.54 -23.26
N LEU A 156 -29.71 -14.61 -22.64
CA LEU A 156 -30.29 -15.96 -22.78
C LEU A 156 -31.73 -16.01 -22.24
N GLU A 157 -31.99 -15.44 -21.07
CA GLU A 157 -33.34 -15.34 -20.51
C GLU A 157 -34.27 -14.51 -21.40
N ALA A 158 -33.79 -13.40 -21.98
CA ALA A 158 -34.56 -12.59 -22.91
C ALA A 158 -34.88 -13.35 -24.21
N GLN A 159 -33.93 -14.14 -24.74
CA GLN A 159 -34.16 -14.98 -25.91
C GLN A 159 -35.20 -16.07 -25.64
N LYS A 160 -35.09 -16.80 -24.52
CA LYS A 160 -36.09 -17.79 -24.10
C LYS A 160 -37.49 -17.16 -24.00
N ARG A 161 -37.60 -16.01 -23.32
CA ARG A 161 -38.87 -15.30 -23.16
C ARG A 161 -39.48 -14.84 -24.49
N ASN A 162 -38.66 -14.38 -25.42
CA ASN A 162 -39.14 -13.98 -26.76
C ASN A 162 -39.59 -15.20 -27.57
N ARG A 163 -38.90 -16.33 -27.47
CA ARG A 163 -39.29 -17.57 -28.14
C ARG A 163 -40.60 -18.13 -27.60
N ILE A 164 -40.78 -18.13 -26.27
CA ILE A 164 -42.03 -18.49 -25.60
C ILE A 164 -43.20 -17.66 -26.15
N LYS A 165 -43.06 -16.34 -26.21
CA LYS A 165 -44.10 -15.45 -26.77
C LYS A 165 -44.42 -15.76 -28.24
N GLN A 166 -43.41 -16.11 -29.02
CA GLN A 166 -43.60 -16.46 -30.42
C GLN A 166 -44.35 -17.79 -30.55
N LEU A 167 -44.00 -18.79 -29.74
CA LEU A 167 -44.70 -20.07 -29.70
C LEU A 167 -46.16 -19.90 -29.26
N GLU A 168 -46.43 -19.07 -28.26
CA GLU A 168 -47.79 -18.73 -27.82
C GLU A 168 -48.63 -18.13 -28.98
N ALA A 169 -48.06 -17.20 -29.75
CA ALA A 169 -48.72 -16.61 -30.90
C ALA A 169 -48.94 -17.63 -32.04
N GLU A 170 -47.93 -18.44 -32.36
CA GLU A 170 -48.03 -19.51 -33.37
C GLU A 170 -49.12 -20.53 -32.99
N MET A 171 -49.21 -20.92 -31.72
CA MET A 171 -50.24 -21.83 -31.22
C MET A 171 -51.64 -21.20 -31.29
N GLU A 172 -51.77 -19.90 -30.99
CA GLU A 172 -53.05 -19.19 -31.09
C GLU A 172 -53.55 -19.13 -32.55
N GLU A 173 -52.66 -18.86 -33.51
CA GLU A 173 -52.99 -18.89 -34.95
C GLU A 173 -53.40 -20.30 -35.42
N ILE A 174 -52.68 -21.34 -34.98
CA ILE A 174 -53.03 -22.73 -35.32
C ILE A 174 -54.39 -23.10 -34.74
N GLN A 175 -54.68 -22.70 -33.49
CA GLN A 175 -55.97 -22.97 -32.85
C GLN A 175 -57.11 -22.27 -33.60
N GLN A 176 -56.95 -20.99 -33.97
CA GLN A 176 -57.94 -20.28 -34.78
C GLN A 176 -58.19 -20.98 -36.13
N SER A 177 -57.13 -21.50 -36.76
CA SER A 177 -57.24 -22.25 -38.03
C SER A 177 -58.01 -23.56 -37.87
N ILE A 178 -57.77 -24.29 -36.76
CA ILE A 178 -58.51 -25.50 -36.41
C ILE A 178 -59.99 -25.18 -36.18
N ASP A 179 -60.30 -24.09 -35.47
CA ASP A 179 -61.67 -23.69 -35.17
C ASP A 179 -62.44 -23.35 -36.45
N ILE A 180 -61.84 -22.59 -37.37
CA ILE A 180 -62.41 -22.27 -38.68
C ILE A 180 -62.69 -23.53 -39.49
N LEU A 181 -61.69 -24.42 -39.62
CA LEU A 181 -61.86 -25.66 -40.37
C LEU A 181 -62.90 -26.60 -39.74
N SER A 182 -62.98 -26.61 -38.41
CA SER A 182 -63.98 -27.39 -37.67
C SER A 182 -65.38 -26.85 -37.92
N GLU A 183 -65.57 -25.53 -37.93
CA GLU A 183 -66.85 -24.90 -38.25
C GLU A 183 -67.24 -25.15 -39.72
N GLU A 184 -66.30 -25.07 -40.66
CA GLU A 184 -66.56 -25.34 -42.07
C GLU A 184 -67.02 -26.78 -42.33
N ILE A 185 -66.48 -27.75 -41.60
CA ILE A 185 -66.88 -29.17 -41.69
C ILE A 185 -68.32 -29.38 -41.22
N THR A 186 -68.87 -28.52 -40.36
CA THR A 186 -70.27 -28.60 -39.89
C THR A 186 -71.28 -28.06 -40.90
N ARG A 187 -70.85 -27.45 -42.01
CA ARG A 187 -71.74 -26.92 -43.05
C ARG A 187 -72.32 -28.04 -43.90
N GLU A 188 -73.64 -27.98 -44.13
CA GLU A 188 -74.44 -28.97 -44.86
C GLU A 188 -73.87 -29.30 -46.26
N GLU A 189 -73.30 -28.30 -46.95
CA GLU A 189 -72.73 -28.43 -48.30
C GLU A 189 -71.42 -29.23 -48.34
N ILE A 190 -70.66 -29.23 -47.24
CA ILE A 190 -69.33 -29.88 -47.15
C ILE A 190 -69.46 -31.28 -46.54
N TYR A 191 -70.42 -31.45 -45.62
CA TYR A 191 -70.75 -32.73 -45.01
C TYR A 191 -71.21 -33.79 -46.03
N THR A 192 -71.82 -33.37 -47.13
CA THR A 192 -72.29 -34.26 -48.20
C THR A 192 -71.21 -34.68 -49.22
N ASP A 193 -70.05 -34.02 -49.22
CA ASP A 193 -68.92 -34.32 -50.11
C ASP A 193 -67.80 -35.03 -49.33
N PHE A 194 -67.73 -36.35 -49.50
CA PHE A 194 -66.79 -37.23 -48.80
C PHE A 194 -65.31 -36.86 -49.06
N GLU A 195 -64.97 -36.38 -50.27
CA GLU A 195 -63.59 -36.08 -50.63
C GLU A 195 -63.11 -34.77 -49.99
N VAL A 196 -63.98 -33.75 -49.98
CA VAL A 196 -63.68 -32.47 -49.33
C VAL A 196 -63.63 -32.62 -47.81
N MET A 197 -64.56 -33.39 -47.23
CA MET A 197 -64.59 -33.73 -45.80
C MET A 197 -63.31 -34.44 -45.35
N SER A 198 -62.90 -35.49 -46.07
CA SER A 198 -61.68 -36.25 -45.72
C SER A 198 -60.41 -35.40 -45.79
N LYS A 199 -60.32 -34.46 -46.76
CA LYS A 199 -59.19 -33.53 -46.89
C LYS A 199 -59.14 -32.54 -45.73
N LYS A 200 -60.28 -31.96 -45.34
CA LYS A 200 -60.35 -31.03 -44.20
C LYS A 200 -60.09 -31.71 -42.85
N CYS A 201 -60.58 -32.93 -42.64
CA CYS A 201 -60.24 -33.72 -41.45
C CYS A 201 -58.73 -34.02 -41.37
N SER A 202 -58.10 -34.38 -42.49
CA SER A 202 -56.66 -34.62 -42.55
C SER A 202 -55.85 -33.36 -42.23
N GLU A 203 -56.30 -32.19 -42.69
CA GLU A 203 -55.65 -30.91 -42.39
C GLU A 203 -55.82 -30.50 -40.93
N ILE A 204 -56.99 -30.74 -40.33
CA ILE A 204 -57.20 -30.55 -38.87
C ILE A 204 -56.26 -31.43 -38.07
N ASP A 205 -56.14 -32.72 -38.41
CA ASP A 205 -55.24 -33.63 -37.69
C ASP A 205 -53.77 -33.22 -37.85
N ARG A 206 -53.38 -32.70 -39.02
CA ARG A 206 -52.06 -32.13 -39.25
C ARG A 206 -51.80 -30.89 -38.37
N LEU A 207 -52.76 -29.97 -38.31
CA LEU A 207 -52.66 -28.76 -37.49
C LEU A 207 -52.61 -29.10 -35.99
N LYS A 208 -53.37 -30.10 -35.54
CA LYS A 208 -53.30 -30.61 -34.16
C LYS A 208 -51.92 -31.19 -33.83
N ASN A 209 -51.33 -31.96 -34.73
CA ASN A 209 -49.97 -32.49 -34.54
C ASN A 209 -48.94 -31.35 -34.47
N LEU A 210 -49.07 -30.35 -35.34
CA LEU A 210 -48.20 -29.17 -35.30
C LEU A 210 -48.37 -28.37 -34.00
N ALA A 211 -49.60 -28.20 -33.50
CA ALA A 211 -49.86 -27.55 -32.21
C ALA A 211 -49.20 -28.31 -31.05
N ASN A 212 -49.26 -29.63 -31.06
CA ASN A 212 -48.60 -30.46 -30.04
C ASN A 212 -47.07 -30.30 -30.08
N GLU A 213 -46.45 -30.34 -31.26
CA GLU A 213 -44.99 -30.11 -31.39
C GLU A 213 -44.57 -28.73 -30.84
N LYS A 214 -45.38 -27.70 -31.09
CA LYS A 214 -45.13 -26.34 -30.59
C LYS A 214 -45.34 -26.23 -29.08
N PHE A 215 -46.30 -26.96 -28.54
CA PHE A 215 -46.53 -27.04 -27.10
C PHE A 215 -45.38 -27.76 -26.38
N ASP A 216 -44.86 -28.84 -26.96
CA ASP A 216 -43.70 -29.55 -26.41
C ASP A 216 -42.46 -28.63 -26.38
N GLU A 217 -42.21 -27.87 -27.45
CA GLU A 217 -41.14 -26.86 -27.49
C GLU A 217 -41.34 -25.75 -26.43
N TRP A 218 -42.58 -25.31 -26.21
CA TRP A 218 -42.91 -24.33 -25.19
C TRP A 218 -42.71 -24.90 -23.76
N ALA A 219 -43.09 -26.15 -23.54
CA ALA A 219 -42.91 -26.84 -22.26
C ALA A 219 -41.43 -26.98 -21.90
N GLU A 220 -40.59 -27.40 -22.84
CA GLU A 220 -39.12 -27.50 -22.63
C GLU A 220 -38.45 -26.15 -22.34
N LEU A 221 -38.97 -25.06 -22.92
CA LEU A 221 -38.42 -23.72 -22.70
C LEU A 221 -38.92 -23.05 -21.42
N SER A 222 -40.01 -23.54 -20.84
CA SER A 222 -40.66 -23.00 -19.63
C SER A 222 -40.28 -23.71 -18.33
N GLU A 223 -39.66 -24.91 -18.41
CA GLU A 223 -38.88 -25.53 -17.31
C GLU A 223 -37.52 -24.84 -17.07
#